data_AF-A0A3D2HQY0-F1
#
_entry.id   AF-A0A3D2HQY0-F1
#
_cell.length_a   1.000
_cell.length_b   1.000
_cell.length_c   1.000
_cell.angle_alpha   90.00
_cell.angle_beta   90.00
_cell.angle_gamma   90.00
#
_symmetry.space_group_name_H-M   'P 1'
#
loop_
_entity.id
_entity.type
_entity.pdbx_description
1 polymer ?
#
loop_
_entity_poly.entity_id
_entity_poly.type
_entity_poly.pdbx_seq_one_letter_code
_entity_poly.pdbx_strand_id
1 'polypeptide(L)'
;MGLERIYFELKKREDDEYYIELAQKDVLFVPVITDIMLNNSNSISVWAQMLLEKISEINPLIVYPYIGYISEIIDRKTIFNSWSVWKIITNLLVCDYQNYWDNLKSKYYDSLKSERIAEFSIACECACKIISAKPEEEKLITEILKNMDNRNFYINENLSPKSSEVAKNKAQEVLSVLSQSKEN
;
A
#
# COMPACT_ATOMS: atom_id res chain seq x y z
N MET A 1 -22.21 -13.48 10.43
CA MET A 1 -22.91 -14.22 9.35
C MET A 1 -22.22 -15.57 9.14
N GLY A 2 -22.74 -16.49 8.32
CA GLY A 2 -21.98 -17.69 7.89
C GLY A 2 -21.23 -17.43 6.58
N LEU A 3 -20.17 -18.20 6.28
CA LEU A 3 -19.34 -18.02 5.06
C LEU A 3 -20.18 -18.01 3.77
N GLU A 4 -21.14 -18.92 3.64
CA GLU A 4 -22.02 -19.02 2.47
C GLU A 4 -22.77 -17.72 2.19
N ARG A 5 -23.18 -17.01 3.25
CA ARG A 5 -23.92 -15.77 3.10
C ARG A 5 -23.00 -14.60 2.77
N ILE A 6 -21.74 -14.59 3.20
CA ILE A 6 -20.74 -13.61 2.69
C ILE A 6 -20.56 -13.79 1.18
N TYR A 7 -20.36 -15.02 0.70
CA TYR A 7 -20.28 -15.29 -0.74
C TYR A 7 -21.56 -14.95 -1.50
N PHE A 8 -22.73 -15.06 -0.86
CA PHE A 8 -23.98 -14.58 -1.43
C PHE A 8 -24.01 -13.06 -1.56
N GLU A 9 -23.57 -12.31 -0.54
CA GLU A 9 -23.46 -10.86 -0.62
C GLU A 9 -22.50 -10.43 -1.75
N LEU A 10 -21.35 -11.09 -1.90
CA LEU A 10 -20.39 -10.81 -2.97
C LEU A 10 -20.95 -11.02 -4.39
N LYS A 11 -21.93 -11.92 -4.56
CA LYS A 11 -22.59 -12.16 -5.86
C LYS A 11 -23.50 -11.02 -6.27
N LYS A 12 -23.94 -10.17 -5.33
CA LYS A 12 -24.80 -9.02 -5.64
C LYS A 12 -24.08 -7.94 -6.44
N ARG A 13 -22.75 -7.86 -6.32
CA ARG A 13 -21.92 -6.86 -7.02
C ARG A 13 -22.38 -5.42 -6.75
N GLU A 14 -22.70 -5.15 -5.49
CA GLU A 14 -22.96 -3.80 -5.01
C GLU A 14 -21.71 -2.92 -5.12
N ASP A 15 -21.84 -1.64 -4.82
CA ASP A 15 -20.72 -0.70 -4.78
C ASP A 15 -19.78 -0.92 -3.58
N ASP A 16 -18.68 -0.18 -3.57
CA ASP A 16 -17.67 -0.30 -2.51
C ASP A 16 -18.20 0.18 -1.15
N GLU A 17 -19.12 1.15 -1.12
CA GLU A 17 -19.70 1.70 0.12
C GLU A 17 -20.49 0.62 0.86
N TYR A 18 -21.29 -0.15 0.12
CA TYR A 18 -22.00 -1.30 0.67
C TYR A 18 -21.04 -2.30 1.35
N TYR A 19 -19.94 -2.64 0.70
CA TYR A 19 -19.00 -3.63 1.23
C TYR A 19 -18.14 -3.08 2.38
N ILE A 20 -17.83 -1.79 2.39
CA ILE A 20 -17.17 -1.13 3.52
C ILE A 20 -18.09 -1.16 4.75
N GLU A 21 -19.38 -0.88 4.58
CA GLU A 21 -20.35 -1.04 5.67
C GLU A 21 -20.47 -2.49 6.15
N LEU A 22 -20.48 -3.44 5.21
CA LEU A 22 -20.54 -4.87 5.54
C LEU A 22 -19.31 -5.29 6.35
N ALA A 23 -18.12 -4.78 6.01
CA ALA A 23 -16.88 -5.03 6.76
C ALA A 23 -16.96 -4.58 8.23
N GLN A 24 -17.71 -3.51 8.50
CA GLN A 24 -17.91 -3.00 9.86
C GLN A 24 -18.94 -3.82 10.66
N LYS A 25 -19.93 -4.41 9.96
CA LYS A 25 -21.05 -5.12 10.57
C LYS A 25 -20.80 -6.63 10.71
N ASP A 26 -19.95 -7.21 9.89
CA ASP A 26 -19.69 -8.66 9.88
C ASP A 26 -18.22 -9.04 9.98
N VAL A 27 -17.87 -9.69 11.08
CA VAL A 27 -16.51 -10.13 11.42
C VAL A 27 -15.91 -11.10 10.39
N LEU A 28 -16.73 -11.81 9.60
CA LEU A 28 -16.22 -12.74 8.59
C LEU A 28 -15.90 -12.06 7.25
N PHE A 29 -16.30 -10.82 7.04
CA PHE A 29 -16.12 -10.18 5.74
C PHE A 29 -14.64 -9.92 5.42
N VAL A 30 -13.91 -9.25 6.32
CA VAL A 30 -12.47 -8.96 6.15
C VAL A 30 -11.62 -10.23 5.92
N PRO A 31 -11.76 -11.32 6.70
CA PRO A 31 -10.99 -12.54 6.44
C PRO A 31 -11.34 -13.17 5.09
N VAL A 32 -12.60 -13.13 4.64
CA VAL A 32 -12.99 -13.66 3.32
C VAL A 32 -12.39 -12.81 2.19
N ILE A 33 -12.45 -11.49 2.27
CA ILE A 33 -11.83 -10.64 1.24
C ILE A 33 -10.30 -10.82 1.22
N THR A 34 -9.69 -10.98 2.40
CA THR A 34 -8.24 -11.26 2.52
C THR A 34 -7.88 -12.59 1.86
N ASP A 35 -8.68 -13.65 2.10
CA ASP A 35 -8.50 -14.94 1.45
C ASP A 35 -8.64 -14.83 -0.09
N ILE A 36 -9.64 -14.09 -0.57
CA ILE A 36 -9.84 -13.85 -2.00
C ILE A 36 -8.62 -13.16 -2.61
N MET A 37 -8.09 -12.13 -1.95
CA MET A 37 -6.88 -11.41 -2.34
C MET A 37 -5.65 -12.33 -2.39
N LEU A 38 -5.51 -13.27 -1.46
CA LEU A 38 -4.35 -14.16 -1.35
C LEU A 38 -4.37 -15.34 -2.33
N ASN A 39 -5.56 -15.89 -2.61
CA ASN A 39 -5.71 -17.20 -3.24
C ASN A 39 -6.28 -17.16 -4.66
N ASN A 40 -6.64 -15.99 -5.18
CA ASN A 40 -7.08 -15.84 -6.57
C ASN A 40 -6.05 -15.09 -7.41
N SER A 41 -5.99 -15.38 -8.71
CA SER A 41 -5.08 -14.74 -9.67
C SER A 41 -5.81 -13.99 -10.79
N ASN A 42 -7.11 -13.75 -10.63
CA ASN A 42 -7.96 -13.10 -11.63
C ASN A 42 -8.43 -11.71 -11.13
N SER A 43 -9.30 -11.05 -11.89
CA SER A 43 -9.81 -9.71 -11.57
C SER A 43 -10.45 -9.58 -10.18
N ILE A 44 -10.97 -10.67 -9.59
CA ILE A 44 -11.53 -10.66 -8.24
C ILE A 44 -10.46 -10.40 -7.17
N SER A 45 -9.22 -10.82 -7.40
CA SER A 45 -8.10 -10.58 -6.48
C SER A 45 -7.71 -9.11 -6.48
N VAL A 46 -7.71 -8.47 -7.65
CA VAL A 46 -7.44 -7.03 -7.80
C VAL A 46 -8.53 -6.21 -7.14
N TRP A 47 -9.80 -6.57 -7.36
CA TRP A 47 -10.93 -5.94 -6.68
C TRP A 47 -10.85 -6.09 -5.16
N ALA A 48 -10.53 -7.30 -4.67
CA ALA A 48 -10.38 -7.55 -3.24
C ALA A 48 -9.25 -6.70 -2.61
N GLN A 49 -8.13 -6.53 -3.32
CA GLN A 49 -7.05 -5.64 -2.90
C GLN A 49 -7.51 -4.18 -2.80
N MET A 50 -8.19 -3.67 -3.83
CA MET A 50 -8.70 -2.29 -3.85
C MET A 50 -9.74 -2.05 -2.74
N LEU A 51 -10.60 -3.04 -2.48
CA LEU A 51 -11.58 -2.96 -1.41
C LEU A 51 -10.91 -2.99 -0.03
N LEU A 52 -9.92 -3.86 0.20
CA LEU A 52 -9.16 -3.89 1.45
C LEU A 52 -8.35 -2.61 1.66
N GLU A 53 -7.84 -2.00 0.60
CA GLU A 53 -7.19 -0.68 0.65
C GLU A 53 -8.17 0.35 1.23
N LYS A 54 -9.38 0.46 0.69
CA LYS A 54 -10.42 1.38 1.18
C LYS A 54 -10.87 1.07 2.62
N ILE A 55 -11.08 -0.21 2.94
CA ILE A 55 -11.48 -0.62 4.29
C ILE A 55 -10.38 -0.25 5.30
N SER A 56 -9.11 -0.52 4.97
CA SER A 56 -7.98 -0.21 5.85
C SER A 56 -7.78 1.30 6.06
N GLU A 57 -8.13 2.12 5.07
CA GLU A 57 -8.09 3.58 5.19
C GLU A 57 -9.16 4.11 6.16
N ILE A 58 -10.36 3.52 6.13
CA ILE A 58 -11.49 3.96 6.95
C ILE A 58 -11.41 3.39 8.37
N ASN A 59 -11.06 2.11 8.50
CA ASN A 59 -10.99 1.42 9.79
C ASN A 59 -9.82 0.42 9.78
N PRO A 60 -8.59 0.88 10.07
CA PRO A 60 -7.41 0.02 10.04
C PRO A 60 -7.47 -1.10 11.09
N LEU A 61 -8.17 -0.90 12.21
CA LEU A 61 -8.25 -1.87 13.31
C LEU A 61 -8.88 -3.21 12.91
N ILE A 62 -9.85 -3.21 12.00
CA ILE A 62 -10.51 -4.46 11.57
C ILE A 62 -9.67 -5.24 10.54
N VAL A 63 -8.72 -4.58 9.88
CA VAL A 63 -7.82 -5.20 8.89
C VAL A 63 -6.47 -5.58 9.51
N TYR A 64 -6.00 -4.85 10.53
CA TYR A 64 -4.73 -5.08 11.21
C TYR A 64 -4.45 -6.54 11.61
N PRO A 65 -5.42 -7.33 12.13
CA PRO A 65 -5.19 -8.73 12.49
C PRO A 65 -4.67 -9.60 11.33
N TYR A 66 -4.83 -9.14 10.08
CA TYR A 66 -4.45 -9.85 8.87
C TYR A 66 -3.16 -9.32 8.23
N ILE A 67 -2.48 -8.34 8.83
CA ILE A 67 -1.29 -7.69 8.27
C ILE A 67 -0.18 -8.69 7.92
N GLY A 68 0.02 -9.72 8.75
CA GLY A 68 0.99 -10.78 8.49
C GLY A 68 0.73 -11.46 7.15
N TYR A 69 -0.50 -11.96 6.93
CA TYR A 69 -0.89 -12.60 5.69
C TYR A 69 -0.83 -11.66 4.48
N ILE A 70 -1.31 -10.42 4.64
CA ILE A 70 -1.27 -9.39 3.59
C ILE A 70 0.18 -9.11 3.16
N SER A 71 1.11 -9.08 4.12
CA SER A 71 2.52 -8.77 3.86
C SER A 71 3.25 -9.86 3.06
N GLU A 72 2.80 -11.12 3.11
CA GLU A 72 3.37 -12.22 2.33
C GLU A 72 3.25 -11.98 0.81
N ILE A 73 2.29 -11.16 0.38
CA ILE A 73 2.12 -10.84 -1.05
C ILE A 73 3.30 -10.03 -1.59
N ILE A 74 3.96 -9.22 -0.74
CA ILE A 74 5.12 -8.41 -1.15
C ILE A 74 6.23 -9.31 -1.74
N ASP A 75 6.40 -10.51 -1.19
CA ASP A 75 7.45 -11.45 -1.61
C ASP A 75 7.09 -12.24 -2.89
N ARG A 76 5.83 -12.20 -3.32
CA ARG A 76 5.37 -12.86 -4.54
C ARG A 76 5.79 -11.99 -5.73
N LYS A 77 6.85 -12.39 -6.44
CA LYS A 77 7.59 -11.69 -7.53
C LYS A 77 6.77 -11.26 -8.78
N THR A 78 5.60 -10.67 -8.63
CA THR A 78 4.82 -10.07 -9.71
C THR A 78 4.53 -8.61 -9.34
N ILE A 79 5.22 -7.70 -10.04
CA ILE A 79 5.23 -6.23 -9.85
C ILE A 79 3.83 -5.60 -9.78
N PHE A 80 2.81 -6.25 -10.36
CA PHE A 80 1.43 -5.78 -10.40
C PHE A 80 0.60 -6.10 -9.14
N ASN A 81 0.99 -7.09 -8.33
CA ASN A 81 0.21 -7.53 -7.17
C ASN A 81 0.58 -6.78 -5.87
N SER A 82 1.56 -5.88 -5.91
CA SER A 82 2.12 -5.24 -4.69
C SER A 82 1.69 -3.78 -4.48
N TRP A 83 0.98 -3.15 -5.42
CA TRP A 83 0.67 -1.71 -5.32
C TRP A 83 -0.32 -1.40 -4.21
N SER A 84 -1.49 -2.06 -4.21
CA SER A 84 -2.47 -1.90 -3.13
C SER A 84 -1.99 -2.49 -1.81
N VAL A 85 -1.07 -3.46 -1.84
CA VAL A 85 -0.50 -4.05 -0.61
C VAL A 85 0.26 -3.02 0.21
N TRP A 86 1.13 -2.20 -0.41
CA TRP A 86 1.80 -1.12 0.32
C TRP A 86 0.83 -0.09 0.88
N LYS A 87 -0.21 0.27 0.11
CA LYS A 87 -1.25 1.20 0.58
C LYS A 87 -2.02 0.64 1.77
N ILE A 88 -2.40 -0.63 1.73
CA ILE A 88 -3.02 -1.32 2.88
C ILE A 88 -2.07 -1.28 4.08
N ILE A 89 -0.83 -1.75 3.93
CA ILE A 89 0.14 -1.80 5.04
C ILE A 89 0.36 -0.42 5.66
N THR A 90 0.50 0.62 4.84
CA THR A 90 0.70 1.98 5.35
C THR A 90 -0.52 2.54 6.08
N ASN A 91 -1.74 2.24 5.64
CA ASN A 91 -2.95 2.58 6.39
C ASN A 91 -2.97 1.90 7.76
N LEU A 92 -2.45 0.68 7.86
CA LEU A 92 -2.41 -0.10 9.10
C LEU A 92 -1.37 0.39 10.12
N LEU A 93 -0.36 1.17 9.70
CA LEU A 93 0.75 1.58 10.58
C LEU A 93 0.30 2.43 11.77
N VAL A 94 -0.83 3.14 11.64
CA VAL A 94 -1.42 3.93 12.75
C VAL A 94 -1.83 3.07 13.95
N CYS A 95 -1.97 1.75 13.75
CA CYS A 95 -2.31 0.79 14.79
C CYS A 95 -1.32 -0.39 14.83
N ASP A 96 -0.06 -0.17 14.48
CA ASP A 96 0.97 -1.23 14.46
C ASP A 96 1.50 -1.61 15.86
N TYR A 97 0.64 -2.22 16.67
CA TYR A 97 0.95 -2.63 18.05
C TYR A 97 1.98 -3.75 18.17
N GLN A 98 2.17 -4.55 17.12
CA GLN A 98 3.10 -5.68 17.07
C GLN A 98 4.43 -5.34 16.36
N ASN A 99 4.64 -4.08 15.97
CA ASN A 99 5.83 -3.63 15.23
C ASN A 99 6.11 -4.46 13.96
N TYR A 100 5.07 -4.77 13.17
CA TYR A 100 5.27 -5.39 11.85
C TYR A 100 6.13 -4.52 10.94
N TRP A 101 6.09 -3.20 11.12
CA TRP A 101 6.89 -2.28 10.32
C TRP A 101 8.39 -2.59 10.35
N ASP A 102 8.94 -2.99 11.50
CA ASP A 102 10.37 -3.29 11.63
C ASP A 102 10.84 -4.40 10.70
N ASN A 103 9.94 -5.33 10.37
CA ASN A 103 10.20 -6.44 9.45
C ASN A 103 9.97 -6.09 7.98
N LEU A 104 9.28 -4.98 7.70
CA LEU A 104 8.83 -4.59 6.35
C LEU A 104 9.59 -3.40 5.78
N LYS A 105 10.14 -2.52 6.64
CA LYS A 105 10.71 -1.23 6.23
C LYS A 105 11.86 -1.35 5.22
N SER A 106 12.68 -2.40 5.31
CA SER A 106 13.73 -2.66 4.31
C SER A 106 13.16 -2.83 2.90
N LYS A 107 12.10 -3.64 2.75
CA LYS A 107 11.40 -3.87 1.49
C LYS A 107 10.72 -2.59 0.96
N TYR A 108 10.23 -1.75 1.87
CA TYR A 108 9.71 -0.44 1.51
C TYR A 108 10.81 0.45 0.92
N TYR A 109 11.98 0.54 1.57
CA TYR A 109 13.08 1.34 1.02
C TYR A 109 13.59 0.78 -0.30
N ASP A 110 13.58 -0.53 -0.50
CA ASP A 110 13.92 -1.13 -1.80
C ASP A 110 12.95 -0.66 -2.88
N SER A 111 11.65 -0.59 -2.56
CA SER A 111 10.63 -0.02 -3.45
C SER A 111 10.88 1.48 -3.72
N LEU A 112 11.24 2.25 -2.67
CA LEU A 112 11.56 3.68 -2.78
C LEU A 112 12.87 3.95 -3.53
N LYS A 113 13.78 2.98 -3.59
CA LYS A 113 15.03 3.02 -4.37
C LYS A 113 14.90 2.36 -5.74
N SER A 114 13.77 1.73 -6.04
CA SER A 114 13.55 1.02 -7.29
C SER A 114 13.76 1.92 -8.50
N GLU A 115 14.36 1.37 -9.55
CA GLU A 115 14.52 2.01 -10.85
C GLU A 115 13.27 1.82 -11.73
N ARG A 116 12.26 1.09 -11.24
CA ARG A 116 10.95 0.95 -11.88
C ARG A 116 10.02 2.04 -11.37
N ILE A 117 9.53 2.86 -12.29
CA ILE A 117 8.71 4.03 -11.94
C ILE A 117 7.45 3.68 -11.15
N ALA A 118 6.82 2.55 -11.43
CA ALA A 118 5.61 2.12 -10.73
C ALA A 118 5.86 1.79 -9.26
N GLU A 119 6.90 1.00 -8.97
CA GLU A 119 7.29 0.64 -7.60
C GLU A 119 7.69 1.90 -6.81
N PHE A 120 8.49 2.78 -7.43
CA PHE A 120 8.90 4.04 -6.82
C PHE A 120 7.72 4.98 -6.53
N SER A 121 6.80 5.13 -7.49
CA SER A 121 5.67 6.06 -7.36
C SER A 121 4.73 5.64 -6.24
N ILE A 122 4.44 4.34 -6.10
CA ILE A 122 3.64 3.82 -4.99
C ILE A 122 4.37 4.04 -3.65
N ALA A 123 5.68 3.81 -3.59
CA ALA A 123 6.45 4.07 -2.38
C ALA A 123 6.42 5.56 -1.97
N CYS A 124 6.45 6.49 -2.93
CA CYS A 124 6.26 7.92 -2.69
C CYS A 124 4.86 8.25 -2.17
N GLU A 125 3.80 7.69 -2.77
CA GLU A 125 2.41 7.88 -2.29
C GLU A 125 2.23 7.44 -0.83
N CYS A 126 2.98 6.42 -0.42
CA CYS A 126 2.98 5.86 0.93
C CYS A 126 3.80 6.67 1.94
N ALA A 127 4.77 7.49 1.48
CA ALA A 127 5.80 8.08 2.32
C ALA A 127 5.24 8.96 3.45
N CYS A 128 4.31 9.86 3.13
CA CYS A 128 3.73 10.76 4.13
C CYS A 128 2.97 10.00 5.23
N LYS A 129 2.17 8.99 4.86
CA LYS A 129 1.45 8.14 5.83
C LYS A 129 2.41 7.37 6.74
N ILE A 130 3.50 6.84 6.17
CA ILE A 130 4.56 6.18 6.94
C ILE A 130 5.17 7.14 7.94
N ILE A 131 5.60 8.33 7.51
CA ILE A 131 6.24 9.33 8.38
C ILE A 131 5.29 9.79 9.49
N SER A 132 4.00 9.99 9.18
CA SER A 132 3.00 10.33 10.21
C SER A 132 2.85 9.24 11.27
N ALA A 133 2.91 7.96 10.89
CA ALA A 133 2.80 6.84 11.82
C ALA A 133 4.12 6.45 12.51
N LYS A 134 5.26 6.69 11.84
CA LYS A 134 6.62 6.32 12.23
C LYS A 134 7.59 7.50 11.95
N PRO A 135 7.56 8.57 12.76
CA PRO A 135 8.32 9.80 12.50
C PRO A 135 9.83 9.61 12.38
N GLU A 136 10.39 8.58 13.02
CA GLU A 136 11.79 8.19 12.94
C GLU A 136 12.25 7.88 11.50
N GLU A 137 11.32 7.55 10.61
CA GLU A 137 11.58 7.19 9.21
C GLU A 137 11.85 8.41 8.31
N GLU A 138 11.45 9.62 8.74
CA GLU A 138 11.50 10.83 7.93
C GLU A 138 12.89 11.12 7.39
N LYS A 139 13.92 10.95 8.24
CA LYS A 139 15.31 11.27 7.87
C LYS A 139 15.77 10.45 6.67
N LEU A 140 15.61 9.12 6.74
CA LEU A 140 16.08 8.22 5.70
C LEU A 140 15.26 8.37 4.41
N ILE A 141 13.93 8.49 4.52
CA ILE A 141 13.05 8.71 3.37
C ILE A 141 13.44 10.02 2.66
N THR A 142 13.64 11.10 3.42
CA THR A 142 14.05 12.40 2.86
C THR A 142 15.41 12.33 2.17
N GLU A 143 16.38 11.63 2.74
CA GLU A 143 17.70 11.44 2.12
C GLU A 143 17.61 10.70 0.78
N ILE A 144 16.79 9.63 0.71
CA ILE A 144 16.56 8.89 -0.54
C ILE A 144 15.91 9.79 -1.60
N LEU A 145 14.88 10.56 -1.22
CA LEU A 145 14.12 11.42 -2.12
C LEU A 145 14.89 12.67 -2.57
N LYS A 146 15.93 13.11 -1.85
CA LYS A 146 16.79 14.23 -2.29
C LYS A 146 17.80 13.80 -3.35
N ASN A 147 18.09 12.51 -3.49
CA ASN A 147 19.12 12.00 -4.40
C ASN A 147 18.57 11.67 -5.81
N MET A 148 17.52 12.35 -6.27
CA MET A 148 16.87 12.00 -7.55
C MET A 148 17.67 12.39 -8.79
N ASP A 149 18.56 13.38 -8.70
CA ASP A 149 19.38 13.79 -9.85
C ASP A 149 20.40 12.73 -10.27
N ASN A 150 20.75 11.81 -9.37
CA ASN A 150 21.67 10.70 -9.64
C ASN A 150 20.93 9.39 -9.96
N ARG A 151 19.60 9.42 -10.13
CA ARG A 151 18.79 8.22 -10.36
C ARG A 151 18.28 8.16 -11.80
N ASN A 152 18.33 6.96 -12.36
CA ASN A 152 17.78 6.63 -13.65
C ASN A 152 16.61 5.66 -13.48
N PHE A 153 15.64 5.77 -14.39
CA PHE A 153 14.47 4.90 -14.41
C PHE A 153 14.34 4.21 -15.77
N TYR A 154 13.87 2.97 -15.74
CA TYR A 154 13.88 2.10 -16.92
C TYR A 154 12.50 1.52 -17.23
N ILE A 155 12.23 1.30 -18.51
CA ILE A 155 11.08 0.54 -19.02
C ILE A 155 11.65 -0.56 -19.91
N ASN A 156 11.39 -1.83 -19.57
CA ASN A 156 11.95 -2.99 -20.27
C ASN A 156 13.47 -2.84 -20.50
N GLU A 157 14.20 -2.52 -19.43
CA GLU A 157 15.67 -2.33 -19.39
C GLU A 157 16.21 -1.13 -20.17
N ASN A 158 15.36 -0.37 -20.85
CA ASN A 158 15.75 0.85 -21.56
C ASN A 158 15.57 2.08 -20.69
N LEU A 159 16.57 2.97 -20.68
CA LEU A 159 16.50 4.25 -19.99
C LEU A 159 15.27 5.03 -20.47
N SER A 160 14.48 5.52 -19.53
CA SER A 160 13.28 6.31 -19.78
C SER A 160 13.44 7.71 -19.17
N PRO A 161 13.81 8.73 -19.98
CA PRO A 161 13.89 10.12 -19.51
C PRO A 161 12.56 10.60 -18.94
N LYS A 162 11.43 10.23 -19.58
CA LYS A 162 10.09 10.58 -19.11
C LYS A 162 9.78 9.96 -17.74
N SER A 163 10.15 8.70 -17.51
CA SER A 163 9.97 8.09 -16.19
C SER A 163 10.85 8.76 -15.13
N SER A 164 12.06 9.19 -15.51
CA SER A 164 12.97 9.90 -14.62
C SER A 164 12.42 11.28 -14.24
N GLU A 165 11.81 12.00 -15.18
CA GLU A 165 11.10 13.26 -14.92
C GLU A 165 9.90 13.06 -13.98
N VAL A 166 9.06 12.07 -14.24
CA VAL A 166 7.93 11.72 -13.36
C VAL A 166 8.41 11.38 -11.95
N ALA A 167 9.50 10.64 -11.82
CA ALA A 167 10.08 10.30 -10.52
C ALA A 167 10.55 11.54 -9.76
N LYS A 168 11.21 12.48 -10.44
CA LYS A 168 11.63 13.75 -9.82
C LYS A 168 10.42 14.54 -9.30
N ASN A 169 9.37 14.65 -10.11
CA ASN A 169 8.14 15.35 -9.71
C ASN A 169 7.49 14.67 -8.49
N LYS A 170 7.40 13.34 -8.48
CA LYS A 170 6.86 12.58 -7.33
C LYS A 170 7.67 12.78 -6.05
N ALA A 171 9.00 12.78 -6.15
CA ALA A 171 9.86 13.05 -5.00
C ALA A 171 9.68 14.48 -4.46
N GLN A 172 9.61 15.46 -5.37
CA GLN A 172 9.39 16.86 -5.01
C GLN A 172 8.04 17.10 -4.35
N GLU A 173 6.97 16.47 -4.84
CA GLU A 173 5.64 16.48 -4.21
C GLU A 173 5.74 16.07 -2.73
N VAL A 174 6.34 14.92 -2.43
CA VAL A 174 6.52 14.43 -1.06
C VAL A 174 7.37 15.40 -0.22
N LEU A 175 8.53 15.82 -0.73
CA LEU A 175 9.43 16.73 -0.01
C LEU A 175 8.78 18.09 0.31
N SER A 176 7.91 18.58 -0.58
CA SER A 176 7.17 19.83 -0.37
C SER A 176 6.16 19.72 0.78
N VAL A 177 5.43 18.60 0.85
CA VAL A 177 4.48 18.31 1.93
C VAL A 177 5.21 18.21 3.27
N LEU A 178 6.35 17.50 3.30
CA LEU A 178 7.16 17.36 4.52
C LEU A 178 7.72 18.71 5.00
N SER A 179 8.06 19.62 4.10
CA SER A 179 8.57 20.94 4.46
C SER A 179 7.48 21.83 5.07
N GLN A 180 6.28 21.83 4.48
CA GLN A 180 5.12 22.61 4.99
C GLN A 180 4.65 22.12 6.37
N SER A 181 4.75 20.82 6.64
CA SER A 181 4.36 20.26 7.95
C SER A 181 5.22 20.75 9.13
N LYS A 182 6.38 21.37 8.87
CA LYS A 182 7.29 21.91 9.89
C LYS A 182 7.06 23.39 10.20
N GLU A 183 6.26 24.09 9.38
CA GLU A 183 5.99 25.52 9.54
C GLU A 183 4.71 25.80 10.35
N ASN A 184 3.95 24.76 10.71
CA ASN A 184 2.75 24.80 11.56
C ASN A 184 3.00 24.14 12.92
#